data_AF-A0AB38SRE3-F1
#
_entry.id   AF-A0AB38SRE3-F1
#
_cell.length_a   1.000
_cell.length_b   1.000
_cell.length_c   1.000
_cell.angle_alpha   90.00
_cell.angle_beta   90.00
_cell.angle_gamma   90.00
#
_symmetry.space_group_name_H-M   'P 1'
#
loop_
_entity.id
_entity.type
_entity.pdbx_description
1 polymer ?
#
loop_
_entity_poly.entity_id
_entity_poly.type
_entity_poly.pdbx_seq_one_letter_code
_entity_poly.pdbx_strand_id
1 'polypeptide(L)'
;MKRRSLAAGLFGALAALAGFDQAPFGGLPFMVEKANADDSGKAGRAPTMPMARDPAVAVAEEYEAARQKGTREAFELFIARHGDDPLAEKARTELKRLSR
;
A
#
# COMPACT_ATOMS: atom_id res chain seq x y z
N MET A 1 -7.65 -31.23 19.12
CA MET A 1 -8.63 -30.81 20.17
C MET A 1 -9.04 -29.37 19.90
N LYS A 2 -10.36 -29.13 19.74
CA LYS A 2 -10.98 -27.81 19.50
C LYS A 2 -11.10 -27.02 20.81
N ARG A 3 -10.87 -25.70 20.79
CA ARG A 3 -11.57 -24.75 21.67
C ARG A 3 -11.94 -23.49 20.89
N ARG A 4 -13.25 -23.29 20.78
CA ARG A 4 -13.94 -22.11 20.26
C ARG A 4 -14.17 -21.17 21.44
N SER A 5 -14.05 -19.86 21.22
CA SER A 5 -14.74 -18.86 22.03
C SER A 5 -15.10 -17.67 21.14
N LEU A 6 -16.39 -17.57 20.80
CA LEU A 6 -17.03 -16.39 20.24
C LEU A 6 -17.45 -15.50 21.42
N ALA A 7 -17.00 -14.25 21.44
CA ALA A 7 -17.51 -13.24 22.37
C ALA A 7 -18.61 -12.45 21.66
N ALA A 8 -19.81 -12.52 22.21
CA ALA A 8 -21.01 -11.83 21.77
C ALA A 8 -21.36 -10.71 22.76
N GLY A 9 -21.90 -9.61 22.24
CA GLY A 9 -22.62 -8.56 22.98
C GLY A 9 -21.76 -7.36 23.39
N LEU A 10 -22.26 -6.13 23.50
CA LEU A 10 -23.59 -5.54 23.29
C LEU A 10 -23.44 -4.02 23.62
N PHE A 11 -24.34 -3.18 23.10
CA PHE A 11 -24.58 -1.75 23.47
C PHE A 11 -23.51 -0.71 23.06
N GLY A 12 -23.83 0.55 22.75
CA GLY A 12 -25.05 1.33 22.90
C GLY A 12 -25.14 2.39 21.80
N ALA A 13 -26.35 2.77 21.39
CA ALA A 13 -27.13 3.87 21.95
C ALA A 13 -26.85 5.20 21.21
N LEU A 14 -27.79 5.48 20.30
CA LEU A 14 -28.17 6.73 19.68
C LEU A 14 -28.01 7.96 20.60
N ALA A 15 -27.30 8.99 20.13
CA ALA A 15 -27.30 10.31 20.74
C ALA A 15 -27.71 11.38 19.71
N ALA A 16 -28.57 12.28 20.19
CA ALA A 16 -29.43 13.19 19.46
C ALA A 16 -28.73 14.34 18.73
N LEU A 17 -29.45 14.82 17.72
CA LEU A 17 -29.46 16.17 17.15
C LEU A 17 -29.26 17.27 18.22
N ALA A 18 -28.25 18.13 18.03
CA ALA A 18 -28.25 19.50 18.54
C ALA A 18 -27.16 20.33 17.83
N GLY A 19 -27.55 21.48 17.25
CA GLY A 19 -26.61 22.56 16.96
C GLY A 19 -26.35 22.86 15.48
N PHE A 20 -27.38 23.13 14.69
CA PHE A 20 -27.21 23.96 13.49
C PHE A 20 -27.29 25.43 13.92
N ASP A 21 -26.18 25.93 14.47
CA ASP A 21 -26.08 27.32 14.93
C ASP A 21 -25.53 28.20 13.79
N GLN A 22 -26.45 28.97 13.21
CA GLN A 22 -26.28 30.28 12.59
C GLN A 22 -25.04 30.51 11.72
N ALA A 23 -25.24 30.41 10.41
CA ALA A 23 -24.54 31.28 9.46
C ALA A 23 -25.17 32.68 9.49
N PRO A 24 -24.42 33.75 9.85
CA PRO A 24 -24.78 35.09 9.41
C PRO A 24 -24.23 35.29 8.00
N PHE A 25 -25.13 35.24 7.02
CA PHE A 25 -24.92 35.92 5.74
C PHE A 25 -24.74 37.42 6.04
N GLY A 26 -23.60 37.98 5.67
CA GLY A 26 -23.45 39.44 5.70
C GLY A 26 -22.01 39.91 5.80
N GLY A 27 -21.29 39.86 4.68
CA GLY A 27 -20.00 40.51 4.56
C GLY A 27 -19.30 40.09 3.29
N LEU A 28 -19.55 40.82 2.20
CA LEU A 28 -18.64 40.81 1.06
C LEU A 28 -17.23 41.13 1.61
N PRO A 29 -16.24 40.24 1.47
CA PRO A 29 -14.89 40.63 1.81
C PRO A 29 -14.50 41.74 0.84
N PHE A 30 -14.29 42.93 1.39
CA PHE A 30 -13.71 44.07 0.69
C PHE A 30 -12.34 43.62 0.16
N MET A 31 -12.29 43.27 -1.12
CA MET A 31 -11.10 42.78 -1.77
C MET A 31 -10.20 43.96 -2.14
N VAL A 32 -9.59 44.57 -1.13
CA VAL A 32 -8.45 45.48 -1.26
C VAL A 32 -7.47 45.11 -0.16
N GLU A 33 -6.51 44.26 -0.51
CA GLU A 33 -5.11 44.62 -0.44
C GLU A 33 -4.35 43.66 -1.35
N LYS A 34 -3.54 44.22 -2.26
CA LYS A 34 -2.69 43.47 -3.17
C LYS A 34 -1.82 42.48 -2.39
N ALA A 35 -2.01 41.19 -2.61
CA ALA A 35 -0.99 40.21 -2.28
C ALA A 35 0.16 40.36 -3.28
N ASN A 36 1.30 40.87 -2.82
CA ASN A 36 2.57 40.72 -3.55
C ASN A 36 3.03 39.28 -3.31
N ALA A 37 2.72 38.39 -4.25
CA ALA A 37 3.34 37.07 -4.29
C ALA A 37 4.78 37.27 -4.77
N ASP A 38 5.72 37.34 -3.83
CA ASP A 38 7.13 37.16 -4.15
C ASP A 38 7.30 35.70 -4.59
N ASP A 39 7.25 35.48 -5.90
CA ASP A 39 7.56 34.20 -6.55
C ASP A 39 9.08 34.00 -6.55
N SER A 40 9.70 34.03 -5.37
CA SER A 40 10.99 33.40 -5.16
C SER A 40 10.76 31.89 -5.01
N GLY A 41 10.25 31.30 -6.09
CA GLY A 41 9.90 29.90 -6.28
C GLY A 41 11.09 28.97 -6.11
N LYS A 42 11.46 28.72 -4.85
CA LYS A 42 12.16 27.50 -4.44
C LYS A 42 11.12 26.57 -3.82
N ALA A 43 10.12 26.18 -4.62
CA ALA A 43 9.38 24.96 -4.33
C ALA A 43 10.42 23.84 -4.22
N GLY A 44 10.67 23.39 -2.99
CA GLY A 44 11.64 22.33 -2.71
C GLY A 44 11.33 21.17 -3.65
N ARG A 45 12.31 20.78 -4.47
CA ARG A 45 12.16 19.71 -5.46
C ARG A 45 11.52 18.52 -4.77
N ALA A 46 10.28 18.20 -5.17
CA ALA A 46 9.60 17.02 -4.65
C ALA A 46 10.52 15.80 -4.83
N PRO A 47 10.60 14.90 -3.83
CA PRO A 47 11.44 13.73 -3.92
C PRO A 47 11.13 13.00 -5.22
N THR A 48 12.11 12.99 -6.13
CA THR A 48 11.96 12.33 -7.43
C THR A 48 11.93 10.84 -7.13
N MET A 49 10.80 10.18 -7.40
CA MET A 49 10.71 8.73 -7.22
C MET A 49 11.78 8.06 -8.06
N PRO A 50 12.43 6.99 -7.54
CA PRO A 50 13.39 6.24 -8.32
C PRO A 50 12.72 5.72 -9.60
N MET A 51 13.47 5.75 -10.70
CA MET A 51 13.00 5.18 -11.97
C MET A 51 12.60 3.72 -11.77
N ALA A 52 11.50 3.32 -12.40
CA ALA A 52 11.10 1.92 -12.44
C ALA A 52 12.24 1.09 -13.04
N ARG A 53 12.64 0.04 -12.32
CA ARG A 53 13.61 -0.92 -12.83
C ARG A 53 12.99 -1.73 -13.97
N ASP A 54 13.85 -2.32 -14.80
CA ASP A 54 13.42 -3.30 -15.79
C ASP A 54 12.61 -4.42 -15.11
N PRO A 55 11.40 -4.73 -15.58
CA PRO A 55 10.55 -5.73 -14.95
C PRO A 55 11.19 -7.13 -14.93
N ALA A 56 11.95 -7.49 -15.98
CA ALA A 56 12.62 -8.79 -16.03
C ALA A 56 13.73 -8.89 -14.96
N VAL A 57 14.43 -7.79 -14.70
CA VAL A 57 15.43 -7.73 -13.61
C VAL A 57 14.75 -7.89 -12.25
N ALA A 58 13.62 -7.21 -12.03
CA ALA A 58 12.89 -7.33 -10.77
C ALA A 58 12.42 -8.78 -10.49
N VAL A 59 11.89 -9.47 -11.52
CA VAL A 59 11.47 -10.87 -11.39
C VAL A 59 12.66 -11.78 -11.10
N ALA A 60 13.79 -11.58 -11.78
CA ALA A 60 15.00 -12.36 -11.53
C ALA A 60 15.54 -12.16 -10.10
N GLU A 61 15.53 -10.93 -9.59
CA GLU A 61 15.92 -10.62 -8.20
C GLU A 61 14.99 -11.31 -7.19
N GLU A 62 13.68 -11.32 -7.42
CA GLU A 62 12.72 -12.03 -6.57
C GLU A 62 12.93 -13.54 -6.59
N TYR A 63 13.23 -14.13 -7.75
CA TYR A 63 13.55 -15.55 -7.86
C TYR A 63 14.81 -15.91 -7.07
N GLU A 64 15.87 -15.12 -7.20
CA GLU A 64 17.11 -15.34 -6.45
C GLU A 64 16.89 -15.15 -4.94
N ALA A 65 16.05 -14.19 -4.53
CA ALA A 65 15.65 -14.06 -3.12
C ALA A 65 14.89 -15.31 -2.61
N ALA A 66 14.03 -15.93 -3.44
CA ALA A 66 13.37 -17.18 -3.10
C ALA A 66 14.38 -18.34 -2.98
N ARG A 67 15.34 -18.43 -3.90
CA ARG A 67 16.43 -19.43 -3.85
C ARG A 67 17.32 -19.29 -2.64
N GLN A 68 17.71 -18.06 -2.28
CA GLN A 68 18.52 -17.79 -1.09
C GLN A 68 17.81 -18.21 0.20
N LYS A 69 16.48 -18.02 0.27
CA LYS A 69 15.67 -18.53 1.38
C LYS A 69 15.59 -20.06 1.36
N GLY A 70 15.44 -20.65 0.18
CA GLY A 70 15.43 -22.10 0.02
C GLY A 70 14.28 -22.82 0.72
N THR A 71 13.19 -22.12 1.03
CA THR A 71 12.01 -22.70 1.68
C THR A 71 10.86 -22.93 0.71
N ARG A 72 9.97 -23.85 1.06
CA ARG A 72 8.78 -24.18 0.28
C ARG A 72 7.91 -22.94 0.06
N GLU A 73 7.68 -22.20 1.13
CA GLU A 73 6.84 -21.00 1.15
C GLU A 73 7.43 -19.88 0.28
N ALA A 74 8.76 -19.76 0.20
CA ALA A 74 9.40 -18.75 -0.63
C ALA A 74 9.22 -19.04 -2.12
N PHE A 75 9.34 -20.30 -2.54
CA PHE A 75 9.09 -20.70 -3.92
C PHE A 75 7.61 -20.64 -4.28
N GLU A 76 6.71 -21.06 -3.38
CA GLU A 76 5.26 -20.93 -3.58
C GLU A 76 4.83 -19.47 -3.77
N LEU A 77 5.37 -18.56 -2.96
CA LEU A 77 5.09 -17.13 -3.08
C LEU A 77 5.58 -16.55 -4.42
N PHE A 78 6.78 -16.95 -4.87
CA PHE A 78 7.30 -16.55 -6.18
C PHE A 78 6.37 -17.02 -7.32
N ILE A 79 5.98 -18.30 -7.30
CA ILE A 79 5.07 -18.88 -8.30
C ILE A 79 3.70 -18.19 -8.28
N ALA A 80 3.18 -17.82 -7.11
CA ALA A 80 1.90 -17.13 -6.99
C ALA A 80 1.91 -15.73 -7.61
N ARG A 81 3.07 -15.06 -7.67
CA ARG A 81 3.24 -13.72 -8.26
C ARG A 81 3.60 -13.76 -9.73
N HIS A 82 4.48 -14.69 -10.10
CA HIS A 82 5.16 -14.71 -11.41
C HIS A 82 4.90 -16.04 -12.14
N GLY A 83 3.70 -16.62 -11.99
CA GLY A 83 3.40 -17.99 -12.43
C GLY A 83 3.54 -18.25 -13.94
N ASP A 84 3.42 -17.21 -14.77
CA ASP A 84 3.59 -17.26 -16.23
C ASP A 84 5.03 -16.96 -16.68
N ASP A 85 5.91 -16.56 -15.76
CA ASP A 85 7.30 -16.26 -16.07
C ASP A 85 8.12 -17.55 -16.30
N PRO A 86 9.07 -17.59 -17.24
CA PRO A 86 9.93 -18.76 -17.46
C PRO A 86 10.68 -19.25 -16.21
N LEU A 87 10.98 -18.38 -15.24
CA LEU A 87 11.59 -18.74 -13.96
C LEU A 87 10.64 -19.51 -13.03
N ALA A 88 9.32 -19.42 -13.23
CA ALA A 88 8.34 -20.16 -12.44
C ALA A 88 8.55 -21.67 -12.57
N GLU A 89 8.91 -22.17 -13.75
CA GLU A 89 9.19 -23.60 -13.96
C GLU A 89 10.44 -24.07 -13.19
N LYS A 90 11.44 -23.20 -13.05
CA LYS A 90 12.60 -23.48 -12.19
C LYS A 90 12.17 -23.50 -10.72
N ALA A 91 11.37 -22.54 -10.27
CA ALA A 91 10.83 -22.51 -8.91
C ALA A 91 9.98 -23.75 -8.59
N ARG A 92 9.13 -24.22 -9.52
CA ARG A 92 8.37 -25.47 -9.37
C ARG A 92 9.29 -26.68 -9.23
N THR A 93 10.42 -26.69 -9.93
CA THR A 93 11.41 -27.77 -9.83
C THR A 93 12.09 -27.78 -8.47
N GLU A 94 12.52 -26.63 -7.96
CA GLU A 94 13.09 -26.53 -6.60
C GLU A 94 12.06 -26.90 -5.53
N LEU A 95 10.81 -26.47 -5.70
CA LEU A 95 9.71 -26.84 -4.79
C LEU A 95 9.51 -28.36 -4.69
N LYS A 96 9.55 -29.07 -5.83
CA LYS A 96 9.49 -30.54 -5.86
C LYS A 96 10.66 -31.18 -5.12
N ARG A 97 11.87 -30.61 -5.21
CA ARG A 97 13.04 -31.12 -4.49
C ARG A 97 12.90 -30.99 -2.98
N LEU A 98 12.30 -29.91 -2.49
CA LEU A 98 12.06 -29.71 -1.06
C LEU A 98 10.96 -30.61 -0.49
N SER A 99 10.05 -31.10 -1.34
CA SER A 99 8.95 -31.98 -0.92
C SER A 99 9.32 -33.46 -0.82
N ARG A 100 10.54 -33.83 -1.25
CA ARG A 100 11.04 -35.20 -1.21
C ARG A 100 11.73 -35.48 0.11
#